data_AF-A0A9R0QR75-F1
#
_entry.id   AF-A0A9R0QR75-F1
#
_cell.length_a   1.000
_cell.length_b   1.000
_cell.length_c   1.000
_cell.angle_alpha   90.00
_cell.angle_beta   90.00
_cell.angle_gamma   90.00
#
_symmetry.space_group_name_H-M   'P 1'
#
loop_
_entity.id
_entity.type
_entity.pdbx_description
1 polymer ?
#
loop_
_entity_poly.entity_id
_entity_poly.type
_entity_poly.pdbx_seq_one_letter_code
_entity_poly.pdbx_strand_id
1 'polypeptide(L)'
;MSILDHAGKPWRTKGNTEAKGVKYSSSSSTCRGWGSFMETKDLDKEKQFKDDGVSILCDVAVYDTRAANYRAGLTPTGTVVPPSELHQQLAVVLWESKEGVDVEIEAGGETFAAHRWMLAARSPTFKAELALTTATNMLHIDGMDAAVFKAMLHFIYTDTLPKEVELATMAKPLLVAADKYKLERLKLICEEELCGHIGVHSVVAAMLALAEQNCCRVLKEACTQFLSEPGNLKAAMATSDFEQLKTGCHHALMELVMKQYITATEA
;
A
#
# COMPACT_ATOMS: atom_id res chain seq x y z
N MET A 1 -14.63 7.44 -24.33
CA MET A 1 -14.08 8.81 -24.29
C MET A 1 -14.96 9.70 -25.14
N SER A 2 -15.29 10.89 -24.62
CA SER A 2 -16.24 11.81 -25.24
C SER A 2 -15.71 13.24 -25.17
N ILE A 3 -15.83 14.00 -26.26
CA ILE A 3 -15.66 15.46 -26.22
C ILE A 3 -17.00 16.06 -25.80
N LEU A 4 -16.97 16.99 -24.86
CA LEU A 4 -18.14 17.68 -24.34
C LEU A 4 -18.31 19.04 -25.01
N ASP A 5 -19.56 19.45 -25.21
CA ASP A 5 -19.91 20.82 -25.60
C ASP A 5 -19.85 21.79 -24.40
N HIS A 6 -20.04 23.08 -24.65
CA HIS A 6 -20.11 24.14 -23.62
C HIS A 6 -21.21 23.93 -22.56
N ALA A 7 -22.20 23.07 -22.81
CA ALA A 7 -23.23 22.70 -21.85
C ALA A 7 -22.86 21.44 -21.04
N GLY A 8 -21.65 20.89 -21.24
CA GLY A 8 -21.16 19.69 -20.58
C GLY A 8 -21.77 18.39 -21.12
N LYS A 9 -22.48 18.43 -22.26
CA LYS A 9 -23.10 17.25 -22.86
C LYS A 9 -22.14 16.57 -23.85
N PRO A 10 -22.16 15.23 -23.96
CA PRO A 10 -21.35 14.53 -24.94
C PRO A 10 -21.72 14.94 -26.36
N TRP A 11 -20.79 15.62 -27.04
CA TRP A 11 -20.94 15.99 -28.45
C TRP A 11 -20.48 14.87 -29.37
N ARG A 12 -19.31 14.29 -29.08
CA ARG A 12 -18.70 13.21 -29.87
C ARG A 12 -18.13 12.15 -28.95
N THR A 13 -18.67 10.94 -29.03
CA THR A 13 -18.27 9.80 -28.21
C THR A 13 -17.66 8.72 -29.07
N LYS A 14 -16.47 8.21 -28.72
CA LYS A 14 -15.97 6.92 -29.21
C LYS A 14 -15.88 5.94 -28.03
N GLY A 15 -16.57 4.80 -28.18
CA GLY A 15 -16.60 3.69 -27.26
C GLY A 15 -15.92 2.44 -27.84
N ASN A 16 -15.62 1.47 -26.99
CA ASN A 16 -14.84 0.28 -27.35
C ASN A 16 -15.69 -0.87 -27.95
N THR A 17 -16.90 -0.60 -28.44
CA THR A 17 -17.80 -1.66 -28.93
C THR A 17 -17.44 -2.20 -30.31
N GLU A 18 -16.61 -1.53 -31.13
CA GLU A 18 -16.26 -2.06 -32.47
C GLU A 18 -14.82 -1.82 -32.96
N ALA A 19 -13.88 -1.31 -32.15
CA ALA A 19 -12.51 -1.11 -32.62
C ALA A 19 -11.47 -1.37 -31.55
N LYS A 20 -10.61 -2.36 -31.79
CA LYS A 20 -9.34 -2.57 -31.08
C LYS A 20 -8.61 -1.22 -30.97
N GLY A 21 -8.58 -0.64 -29.77
CA GLY A 21 -7.80 0.57 -29.50
C GLY A 21 -6.35 0.35 -29.97
N VAL A 22 -5.86 1.23 -30.83
CA VAL A 22 -4.52 1.10 -31.40
C VAL A 22 -3.50 1.42 -30.31
N LYS A 23 -2.52 0.53 -30.14
CA LYS A 23 -1.44 0.67 -29.17
C LYS A 23 -0.37 1.58 -29.77
N TYR A 24 -0.06 2.70 -29.11
CA TYR A 24 1.06 3.56 -29.47
C TYR A 24 2.08 3.51 -28.33
N SER A 25 3.29 3.04 -28.62
CA SER A 25 4.40 3.09 -27.67
C SER A 25 5.19 4.37 -27.89
N SER A 26 5.30 5.20 -26.86
CA SER A 26 6.44 6.11 -26.72
C SER A 26 7.35 5.52 -25.63
N SER A 27 8.65 5.78 -25.72
CA SER A 27 9.77 5.00 -25.17
C SER A 27 9.85 4.84 -23.64
N SER A 28 8.85 5.24 -22.87
CA SER A 28 8.81 5.01 -21.42
C SER A 28 7.41 4.79 -20.82
N SER A 29 6.32 4.81 -21.61
CA SER A 29 4.97 4.55 -21.10
C SER A 29 4.07 3.87 -22.14
N THR A 30 3.30 2.86 -21.71
CA THR A 30 2.30 2.21 -22.57
C THR A 30 1.01 3.03 -22.56
N CYS A 31 0.82 3.87 -23.57
CA CYS A 31 -0.41 4.62 -23.77
C CYS A 31 -1.40 3.83 -24.64
N ARG A 32 -2.70 3.90 -24.29
CA ARG A 32 -3.80 3.37 -25.12
C ARG A 32 -4.76 4.51 -25.45
N GLY A 33 -5.18 4.59 -26.71
CA GLY A 33 -6.09 5.62 -27.19
C GLY A 33 -6.50 5.39 -28.64
N TRP A 34 -7.00 6.44 -29.30
CA TRP A 34 -7.35 6.42 -30.71
C TRP A 34 -6.33 7.26 -31.49
N GLY A 35 -5.66 6.66 -32.49
CA GLY A 35 -4.70 7.40 -33.33
C GLY A 35 -5.33 8.47 -34.22
N SER A 36 -6.63 8.37 -34.46
CA SER A 36 -7.42 9.44 -35.06
C SER A 36 -8.77 9.52 -34.34
N PHE A 37 -8.82 10.34 -33.29
CA PHE A 37 -10.05 10.60 -32.57
C PHE A 37 -10.95 11.56 -33.37
N MET A 38 -10.39 12.69 -33.82
CA MET A 38 -11.06 13.72 -34.62
C MET A 38 -10.00 14.54 -35.39
N GLU A 39 -10.37 15.07 -36.56
CA GLU A 39 -9.51 16.02 -37.29
C GLU A 39 -9.65 17.44 -36.71
N THR A 40 -8.55 18.18 -36.63
CA THR A 40 -8.51 19.56 -36.09
C THR A 40 -9.50 20.50 -36.79
N LYS A 41 -9.65 20.35 -38.11
CA LYS A 41 -10.58 21.14 -38.92
C LYS A 41 -12.06 20.96 -38.52
N ASP A 42 -12.40 19.87 -37.86
CA ASP A 42 -13.78 19.60 -37.41
C ASP A 42 -14.01 20.07 -35.97
N LEU A 43 -12.93 20.37 -35.24
CA LEU A 43 -12.96 21.01 -33.92
C LEU A 43 -13.35 22.50 -34.06
N ASP A 44 -12.79 23.17 -35.07
CA ASP A 44 -12.94 24.63 -35.24
C ASP A 44 -14.24 25.06 -35.95
N LYS A 45 -14.96 24.12 -36.58
CA LYS A 45 -16.08 24.46 -37.47
C LYS A 45 -17.38 24.84 -36.77
N GLU A 46 -17.58 24.52 -35.50
CA GLU A 46 -18.94 24.55 -34.92
C GLU A 46 -19.17 25.47 -33.72
N LYS A 47 -18.22 26.32 -33.30
CA LYS A 47 -18.39 27.25 -32.14
C LYS A 47 -18.93 26.58 -30.85
N GLN A 48 -18.68 25.29 -30.67
CA GLN A 48 -19.26 24.52 -29.56
C GLN A 48 -18.48 24.63 -28.26
N PHE A 49 -17.25 25.15 -28.34
CA PHE A 49 -16.34 25.35 -27.23
C PHE A 49 -16.39 26.81 -26.76
N LYS A 50 -16.27 27.00 -25.45
CA LYS A 50 -16.24 28.32 -24.82
C LYS A 50 -14.84 28.54 -24.27
N ASP A 51 -14.30 29.76 -24.43
CA ASP A 51 -13.02 30.20 -23.87
C ASP A 51 -11.80 29.37 -24.35
N ASP A 52 -11.73 29.03 -25.65
CA ASP A 52 -10.65 28.24 -26.28
C ASP A 52 -10.34 26.89 -25.60
N GLY A 53 -11.24 26.41 -24.73
CA GLY A 53 -11.07 25.21 -23.92
C GLY A 53 -11.84 24.01 -24.49
N VAL A 54 -11.18 22.84 -24.50
CA VAL A 54 -11.79 21.57 -24.89
C VAL A 54 -11.96 20.70 -23.66
N SER A 55 -13.19 20.27 -23.38
CA SER A 55 -13.51 19.37 -22.28
C SER A 55 -13.63 17.93 -22.78
N ILE A 56 -12.90 17.01 -22.14
CA ILE A 56 -12.86 15.59 -22.50
C ILE A 56 -13.30 14.74 -21.30
N LEU A 57 -14.32 13.91 -21.51
CA LEU A 57 -14.78 12.90 -20.56
C LEU A 57 -14.18 11.53 -20.90
N CYS A 58 -13.54 10.89 -19.93
CA CYS A 58 -12.93 9.56 -20.10
C CYS A 58 -13.45 8.59 -19.04
N ASP A 59 -14.28 7.63 -19.47
CA ASP A 59 -14.69 6.51 -18.63
C ASP A 59 -13.64 5.40 -18.71
N VAL A 60 -13.03 5.07 -17.56
CA VAL A 60 -12.00 4.04 -17.45
C VAL A 60 -12.51 2.92 -16.56
N ALA A 61 -12.58 1.71 -17.11
CA ALA A 61 -12.82 0.50 -16.33
C ALA A 61 -11.49 -0.21 -16.07
N VAL A 62 -11.14 -0.39 -14.80
CA VAL A 62 -9.94 -1.12 -14.38
C VAL A 62 -10.36 -2.55 -13.99
N TYR A 63 -9.76 -3.53 -14.65
CA TYR A 63 -9.98 -4.95 -14.35
C TYR A 63 -8.72 -5.54 -13.72
N ASP A 64 -8.85 -6.11 -12.53
CA ASP A 64 -7.76 -6.91 -11.94
C ASP A 64 -7.66 -8.25 -12.67
N THR A 65 -6.56 -8.44 -13.38
CA THR A 65 -6.29 -9.67 -14.13
C THR A 65 -5.61 -10.76 -13.29
N ARG A 66 -5.24 -10.48 -12.03
CA ARG A 66 -4.65 -11.48 -11.13
C ARG A 66 -5.62 -12.60 -10.78
N ALA A 67 -6.93 -12.34 -10.78
CA ALA A 67 -7.96 -13.36 -10.55
C ALA A 67 -8.18 -14.30 -11.76
N ALA A 68 -7.80 -13.90 -12.98
CA ALA A 68 -8.10 -14.65 -14.21
C ALA A 68 -7.10 -15.79 -14.50
N ASN A 69 -5.90 -15.74 -13.93
CA ASN A 69 -4.83 -16.69 -14.26
C ASN A 69 -4.94 -18.05 -13.56
N TYR A 70 -5.95 -18.26 -12.69
CA TYR A 70 -6.19 -19.56 -12.03
C TYR A 70 -7.23 -20.46 -12.72
N ARG A 71 -7.84 -20.04 -13.84
CA ARG A 71 -8.93 -20.80 -14.49
C ARG A 71 -8.78 -21.05 -15.99
N ALA A 72 -7.58 -20.91 -16.56
CA ALA A 72 -7.32 -21.38 -17.91
C ALA A 72 -7.19 -22.92 -17.92
N GLY A 73 -8.32 -23.63 -17.90
CA GLY A 73 -8.33 -25.09 -18.09
C GLY A 73 -9.56 -25.87 -17.64
N LEU A 74 -10.52 -25.27 -16.94
CA LEU A 74 -11.71 -26.00 -16.45
C LEU A 74 -12.97 -25.51 -17.16
N THR A 75 -13.65 -26.44 -17.81
CA THR A 75 -15.03 -26.28 -18.27
C THR A 75 -15.89 -25.79 -17.08
N PRO A 76 -16.82 -24.84 -17.27
CA PRO A 76 -17.66 -24.37 -16.15
C PRO A 76 -18.64 -25.49 -15.79
N THR A 77 -18.28 -26.36 -14.87
CA THR A 77 -19.26 -27.10 -14.08
C THR A 77 -20.03 -26.04 -13.28
N GLY A 78 -21.35 -25.97 -13.42
CA GLY A 78 -22.23 -24.95 -12.83
C GLY A 78 -22.28 -24.91 -11.29
N THR A 79 -21.27 -25.45 -10.61
CA THR A 79 -21.08 -25.40 -9.18
C THR A 79 -20.21 -24.19 -8.82
N VAL A 80 -20.82 -23.16 -8.25
CA VAL A 80 -20.11 -22.03 -7.65
C VAL A 80 -19.57 -22.50 -6.30
N VAL A 81 -18.24 -22.58 -6.17
CA VAL A 81 -17.58 -22.85 -4.88
C VAL A 81 -17.67 -21.58 -4.02
N PRO A 82 -18.24 -21.63 -2.80
CA PRO A 82 -18.29 -20.46 -1.94
C PRO A 82 -16.88 -20.05 -1.47
N PRO A 83 -16.67 -18.77 -1.10
CA PRO A 83 -15.42 -18.31 -0.51
C PRO A 83 -15.03 -19.08 0.76
N SER A 84 -13.74 -19.04 1.10
CA SER A 84 -13.25 -19.64 2.35
C SER A 84 -13.67 -18.80 3.55
N GLU A 85 -14.34 -19.44 4.51
CA GLU A 85 -14.81 -18.80 5.74
C GLU A 85 -13.85 -19.00 6.94
N LEU A 86 -12.68 -19.61 6.72
CA LEU A 86 -11.74 -19.96 7.80
C LEU A 86 -11.29 -18.73 8.59
N HIS A 87 -11.04 -17.61 7.91
CA HIS A 87 -10.54 -16.40 8.55
C HIS A 87 -11.60 -15.76 9.47
N GLN A 88 -12.87 -15.76 9.07
CA GLN A 88 -13.97 -15.29 9.92
C GLN A 88 -14.19 -16.24 11.10
N GLN A 89 -14.12 -17.55 10.87
CA GLN A 89 -14.23 -18.54 11.95
C GLN A 89 -13.13 -18.36 13.01
N LEU A 90 -11.89 -18.11 12.59
CA LEU A 90 -10.78 -17.81 13.51
C LEU A 90 -10.95 -16.46 14.22
N ALA A 91 -11.56 -15.47 13.58
CA ALA A 91 -11.90 -14.20 14.21
C ALA A 91 -12.94 -14.38 15.34
N VAL A 92 -13.97 -15.22 15.12
CA VAL A 92 -14.97 -15.57 16.14
C VAL A 92 -14.32 -16.30 17.32
N VAL A 93 -13.36 -17.20 17.06
CA VAL A 93 -12.57 -17.86 18.12
C VAL A 93 -11.79 -16.84 18.95
N LEU A 94 -11.14 -15.89 18.30
CA LEU A 94 -10.34 -14.87 18.98
C LEU A 94 -11.19 -13.88 19.80
N TRP A 95 -12.26 -13.34 19.23
CA TRP A 95 -12.96 -12.19 19.81
C TRP A 95 -14.24 -12.53 20.58
N GLU A 96 -14.97 -13.57 20.17
CA GLU A 96 -16.30 -13.87 20.69
C GLU A 96 -16.30 -15.07 21.63
N SER A 97 -15.95 -16.26 21.11
CA SER A 97 -16.07 -17.50 21.89
C SER A 97 -14.96 -17.65 22.92
N LYS A 98 -13.73 -17.24 22.57
CA LYS A 98 -12.53 -17.38 23.41
C LYS A 98 -12.29 -18.82 23.90
N GLU A 99 -12.76 -19.80 23.13
CA GLU A 99 -12.60 -21.21 23.46
C GLU A 99 -11.15 -21.66 23.29
N GLY A 100 -10.59 -22.30 24.32
CA GLY A 100 -9.23 -22.87 24.25
C GLY A 100 -8.11 -21.86 24.47
N VAL A 101 -8.41 -20.65 24.94
CA VAL A 101 -7.40 -19.66 25.35
C VAL A 101 -6.44 -20.26 26.38
N ASP A 102 -5.15 -20.19 26.07
CA ASP A 102 -4.06 -20.77 26.86
C ASP A 102 -2.93 -19.75 27.14
N VAL A 103 -3.12 -18.49 26.73
CA VAL A 103 -2.24 -17.36 27.04
C VAL A 103 -3.01 -16.05 27.10
N GLU A 104 -2.64 -15.20 28.05
CA GLU A 104 -3.03 -13.79 28.12
C GLU A 104 -1.83 -12.91 27.74
N ILE A 105 -2.09 -11.85 26.99
CA ILE A 105 -1.05 -10.94 26.52
C ILE A 105 -1.39 -9.54 26.99
N GLU A 106 -0.48 -8.93 27.73
CA GLU A 106 -0.61 -7.54 28.15
C GLU A 106 0.16 -6.64 27.19
N ALA A 107 -0.54 -5.69 26.56
CA ALA A 107 0.04 -4.73 25.63
C ALA A 107 -0.65 -3.37 25.78
N GLY A 108 0.12 -2.30 25.98
CA GLY A 108 -0.44 -0.95 26.10
C GLY A 108 -1.44 -0.76 27.23
N GLY A 109 -1.32 -1.55 28.32
CA GLY A 109 -2.24 -1.52 29.46
C GLY A 109 -3.54 -2.31 29.27
N GLU A 110 -3.72 -3.00 28.14
CA GLU A 110 -4.85 -3.90 27.88
C GLU A 110 -4.40 -5.36 27.88
N THR A 111 -5.30 -6.26 28.30
CA THR A 111 -5.07 -7.71 28.31
C THR A 111 -5.87 -8.40 27.20
N PHE A 112 -5.20 -9.22 26.41
CA PHE A 112 -5.74 -9.94 25.27
C PHE A 112 -5.65 -11.45 25.49
N ALA A 113 -6.79 -12.13 25.46
CA ALA A 113 -6.86 -13.59 25.45
C ALA A 113 -6.46 -14.13 24.07
N ALA A 114 -5.56 -15.11 24.02
CA ALA A 114 -5.05 -15.66 22.76
C ALA A 114 -4.65 -17.15 22.89
N HIS A 115 -4.13 -17.69 21.79
CA HIS A 115 -3.77 -19.09 21.62
C HIS A 115 -2.29 -19.23 21.25
N ARG A 116 -1.53 -19.94 22.07
CA ARG A 116 -0.08 -20.13 21.91
C ARG A 116 0.26 -20.78 20.57
N TRP A 117 -0.52 -21.78 20.17
CA TRP A 117 -0.29 -22.49 18.91
C TRP A 117 -0.42 -21.57 17.68
N MET A 118 -1.41 -20.66 17.69
CA MET A 118 -1.63 -19.73 16.58
C MET A 118 -0.49 -18.71 16.49
N LEU A 119 -0.14 -18.10 17.62
CA LEU A 119 0.95 -17.13 17.71
C LEU A 119 2.28 -17.75 17.26
N ALA A 120 2.61 -18.94 17.78
CA ALA A 120 3.85 -19.64 17.46
C ALA A 120 3.91 -20.13 16.00
N ALA A 121 2.78 -20.48 15.39
CA ALA A 121 2.72 -20.88 13.98
C ALA A 121 2.92 -19.69 13.03
N ARG A 122 2.45 -18.50 13.42
CA ARG A 122 2.41 -17.31 12.56
C ARG A 122 3.60 -16.37 12.76
N SER A 123 4.26 -16.43 13.92
CA SER A 123 5.40 -15.58 14.26
C SER A 123 6.52 -16.39 14.94
N PRO A 124 7.72 -16.44 14.32
CA PRO A 124 8.91 -16.99 14.95
C PRO A 124 9.28 -16.29 16.27
N THR A 125 9.05 -14.96 16.35
CA THR A 125 9.31 -14.17 17.56
C THR A 125 8.40 -14.64 18.70
N PHE A 126 7.08 -14.74 18.46
CA PHE A 126 6.18 -15.28 19.47
C PHE A 126 6.49 -16.73 19.83
N LYS A 127 6.88 -17.56 18.86
CA LYS A 127 7.30 -18.94 19.13
C LYS A 127 8.46 -19.00 20.14
N ALA A 128 9.45 -18.13 19.98
CA ALA A 128 10.60 -18.05 20.88
C ALA A 128 10.19 -17.50 22.26
N GLU A 129 9.44 -16.40 22.31
CA GLU A 129 8.99 -15.77 23.55
C GLU A 129 8.11 -16.71 24.38
N LEU A 130 7.13 -17.36 23.74
CA LEU A 130 6.22 -18.29 24.42
C LEU A 130 6.94 -19.53 24.95
N ALA A 131 8.03 -19.98 24.31
CA ALA A 131 8.82 -21.10 24.81
C ALA A 131 9.50 -20.78 26.16
N LEU A 132 9.73 -19.50 26.46
CA LEU A 132 10.29 -19.03 27.72
C LEU A 132 9.21 -18.80 28.79
N THR A 133 7.95 -18.59 28.38
CA THR A 133 6.82 -18.38 29.28
C THR A 133 6.29 -19.72 29.82
N THR A 134 6.67 -20.09 31.04
CA THR A 134 6.28 -21.39 31.65
C THR A 134 5.45 -21.30 32.93
N ALA A 135 5.32 -20.14 33.57
CA ALA A 135 4.78 -20.05 34.94
C ALA A 135 3.43 -19.33 35.07
N THR A 136 3.18 -18.27 34.30
CA THR A 136 2.05 -17.35 34.55
C THR A 136 0.98 -17.34 33.46
N ASN A 137 1.18 -18.07 32.35
CA ASN A 137 0.38 -17.97 31.13
C ASN A 137 0.17 -16.52 30.64
N MET A 138 1.02 -15.58 31.07
CA MET A 138 0.92 -14.16 30.76
C MET A 138 2.20 -13.71 30.05
N LEU A 139 2.03 -13.06 28.90
CA LEU A 139 3.11 -12.48 28.09
C LEU A 139 2.98 -10.96 28.11
N HIS A 140 4.04 -10.25 28.48
CA HIS A 140 4.05 -8.79 28.50
C HIS A 140 4.73 -8.24 27.24
N ILE A 141 4.08 -7.29 26.57
CA ILE A 141 4.60 -6.62 25.37
C ILE A 141 4.84 -5.15 25.67
N ASP A 142 6.10 -4.80 25.82
CA ASP A 142 6.55 -3.43 26.04
C ASP A 142 6.55 -2.60 24.76
N GLY A 143 6.20 -1.31 24.90
CA GLY A 143 6.38 -0.29 23.87
C GLY A 143 5.43 -0.40 22.67
N MET A 144 4.29 -1.07 22.83
CA MET A 144 3.26 -1.18 21.79
C MET A 144 1.90 -0.72 22.31
N ASP A 145 1.26 0.18 21.56
CA ASP A 145 -0.10 0.62 21.85
C ASP A 145 -1.09 -0.54 21.69
N ALA A 146 -2.09 -0.58 22.57
CA ALA A 146 -3.12 -1.62 22.57
C ALA A 146 -3.84 -1.74 21.21
N ALA A 147 -4.13 -0.61 20.56
CA ALA A 147 -4.77 -0.59 19.24
C ALA A 147 -3.91 -1.24 18.13
N VAL A 148 -2.60 -0.97 18.15
CA VAL A 148 -1.63 -1.56 17.21
C VAL A 148 -1.51 -3.05 17.45
N PHE A 149 -1.39 -3.45 18.72
CA PHE A 149 -1.34 -4.86 19.09
C PHE A 149 -2.61 -5.60 18.69
N LYS A 150 -3.79 -5.02 18.96
CA LYS A 150 -5.09 -5.58 18.58
C LYS A 150 -5.20 -5.84 17.08
N ALA A 151 -4.76 -4.88 16.26
CA ALA A 151 -4.74 -5.03 14.81
C ALA A 151 -3.74 -6.11 14.34
N MET A 152 -2.55 -6.16 14.93
CA MET A 152 -1.57 -7.20 14.65
C MET A 152 -2.09 -8.59 15.05
N LEU A 153 -2.73 -8.70 16.21
CA LEU A 153 -3.32 -9.95 16.71
C LEU A 153 -4.46 -10.41 15.80
N HIS A 154 -5.34 -9.51 15.35
CA HIS A 154 -6.34 -9.83 14.34
C HIS A 154 -5.68 -10.40 13.07
N PHE A 155 -4.67 -9.71 12.54
CA PHE A 155 -3.93 -10.16 11.35
C PHE A 155 -3.29 -11.55 11.52
N ILE A 156 -2.76 -11.85 12.70
CA ILE A 156 -2.17 -13.17 12.98
C ILE A 156 -3.20 -14.29 12.75
N TYR A 157 -4.45 -14.09 13.17
CA TYR A 157 -5.52 -15.08 13.05
C TYR A 157 -6.15 -15.11 11.67
N THR A 158 -6.36 -13.96 11.05
CA THR A 158 -7.23 -13.84 9.87
C THR A 158 -6.49 -13.56 8.58
N ASP A 159 -5.20 -13.20 8.66
CA ASP A 159 -4.41 -12.67 7.54
C ASP A 159 -5.04 -11.41 6.91
N THR A 160 -5.87 -10.69 7.67
CA THR A 160 -6.55 -9.45 7.25
C THR A 160 -6.52 -8.42 8.37
N LEU A 161 -6.66 -7.14 8.01
CA LEU A 161 -6.84 -6.08 8.99
C LEU A 161 -8.33 -5.79 9.21
N PRO A 162 -8.75 -5.42 10.43
CA PRO A 162 -10.11 -4.94 10.69
C PRO A 162 -10.46 -3.74 9.83
N LYS A 163 -11.74 -3.57 9.47
CA LYS A 163 -12.20 -2.46 8.62
C LYS A 163 -12.10 -1.10 9.32
N GLU A 164 -12.14 -1.13 10.65
CA GLU A 164 -12.09 0.04 11.52
C GLU A 164 -10.66 0.57 11.67
N VAL A 165 -9.66 -0.19 11.23
CA VAL A 165 -8.27 0.26 11.22
C VAL A 165 -8.08 1.27 10.10
N GLU A 166 -7.85 2.52 10.49
CA GLU A 166 -7.38 3.56 9.59
C GLU A 166 -5.89 3.35 9.30
N LEU A 167 -5.60 2.59 8.24
CA LEU A 167 -4.22 2.20 7.94
C LEU A 167 -3.32 3.40 7.65
N ALA A 168 -3.86 4.48 7.07
CA ALA A 168 -3.12 5.72 6.81
C ALA A 168 -2.46 6.31 8.09
N THR A 169 -3.12 6.20 9.24
CA THR A 169 -2.59 6.71 10.52
C THR A 169 -1.77 5.67 11.26
N MET A 170 -2.12 4.39 11.14
CA MET A 170 -1.51 3.30 11.91
C MET A 170 -0.41 2.52 11.17
N ALA A 171 -0.17 2.77 9.88
CA ALA A 171 0.79 2.01 9.08
C ALA A 171 2.21 2.05 9.65
N LYS A 172 2.67 3.21 10.15
CA LYS A 172 4.01 3.34 10.75
C LYS A 172 4.21 2.44 11.98
N PRO A 173 3.42 2.57 13.07
CA PRO A 173 3.60 1.72 14.24
C PRO A 173 3.31 0.25 13.93
N LEU A 174 2.36 -0.05 13.03
CA LEU A 174 2.06 -1.42 12.63
C LEU A 174 3.18 -2.07 11.81
N LEU A 175 3.90 -1.31 10.99
CA LEU A 175 5.09 -1.76 10.27
C LEU A 175 6.20 -2.15 11.25
N VAL A 176 6.46 -1.31 12.27
CA VAL A 176 7.47 -1.61 13.31
C VAL A 176 7.08 -2.88 14.07
N ALA A 177 5.80 -3.02 14.44
CA ALA A 177 5.29 -4.23 15.06
C ALA A 177 5.47 -5.47 14.16
N ALA A 178 5.10 -5.35 12.89
CA ALA A 178 5.22 -6.43 11.92
C ALA A 178 6.67 -6.87 11.71
N ASP A 179 7.64 -5.95 11.67
CA ASP A 179 9.05 -6.31 11.58
C ASP A 179 9.55 -6.99 12.86
N LYS A 180 9.19 -6.48 14.04
CA LYS A 180 9.54 -7.08 15.35
C LYS A 180 9.05 -8.53 15.45
N TYR A 181 7.81 -8.79 15.05
CA TYR A 181 7.20 -10.11 15.12
C TYR A 181 7.33 -10.94 13.84
N LYS A 182 8.13 -10.46 12.87
CA LYS A 182 8.46 -11.16 11.60
C LYS A 182 7.22 -11.57 10.80
N LEU A 183 6.23 -10.68 10.75
CA LEU A 183 5.00 -10.81 9.99
C LEU A 183 5.17 -10.16 8.60
N GLU A 184 5.94 -10.81 7.73
CA GLU A 184 6.40 -10.22 6.46
C GLU A 184 5.27 -9.68 5.57
N ARG A 185 4.15 -10.42 5.44
CA ARG A 185 3.02 -9.97 4.63
C ARG A 185 2.37 -8.70 5.19
N LEU A 186 2.23 -8.59 6.52
CA LEU A 186 1.69 -7.38 7.16
C LEU A 186 2.63 -6.20 6.95
N LYS A 187 3.93 -6.44 7.11
CA LYS A 187 4.97 -5.44 6.87
C LYS A 187 4.89 -4.87 5.46
N LEU A 188 4.76 -5.73 4.43
CA LEU A 188 4.60 -5.29 3.05
C LEU A 188 3.31 -4.50 2.79
N ILE A 189 2.19 -4.87 3.43
CA ILE A 189 0.94 -4.10 3.35
C ILE A 189 1.14 -2.69 3.91
N CYS A 190 1.82 -2.57 5.07
CA CYS A 190 2.14 -1.26 5.64
C CYS A 190 3.14 -0.47 4.78
N GLU A 191 4.13 -1.13 4.17
CA GLU A 191 5.06 -0.49 3.23
C GLU A 191 4.33 0.09 2.02
N GLU A 192 3.41 -0.67 1.42
CA GLU A 192 2.61 -0.22 0.26
C GLU A 192 1.76 0.99 0.62
N GLU A 193 1.08 0.96 1.78
CA GLU A 193 0.31 2.11 2.26
C GLU A 193 1.19 3.35 2.42
N LEU A 194 2.36 3.21 3.05
CA LEU A 194 3.27 4.34 3.28
C LEU A 194 3.86 4.88 1.98
N CYS A 195 4.10 4.03 0.98
CA CYS A 195 4.53 4.47 -0.34
C CYS A 195 3.49 5.38 -1.00
N GLY A 196 2.19 5.09 -0.83
CA GLY A 196 1.10 5.92 -1.34
C GLY A 196 1.04 7.33 -0.74
N HIS A 197 1.69 7.54 0.42
CA HIS A 197 1.71 8.84 1.12
C HIS A 197 2.97 9.67 0.84
N ILE A 198 3.91 9.16 0.04
CA ILE A 198 5.11 9.91 -0.35
C ILE A 198 4.68 11.12 -1.20
N GLY A 199 5.12 12.32 -0.79
CA GLY A 199 4.87 13.57 -1.50
C GLY A 199 3.64 14.38 -1.04
N VAL A 200 2.72 13.79 -0.27
CA VAL A 200 1.51 14.50 0.21
C VAL A 200 1.80 15.35 1.45
N HIS A 201 2.73 14.89 2.30
CA HIS A 201 3.12 15.54 3.54
C HIS A 201 4.64 15.41 3.72
N SER A 202 5.35 16.46 4.14
CA SER A 202 6.82 16.59 4.08
C SER A 202 7.63 15.68 5.03
N VAL A 203 7.16 14.46 5.29
CA VAL A 203 7.70 13.46 6.24
C VAL A 203 8.55 12.38 5.55
N VAL A 204 8.97 12.59 4.30
CA VAL A 204 9.71 11.58 3.51
C VAL A 204 11.05 11.21 4.15
N ALA A 205 11.72 12.14 4.83
CA ALA A 205 12.96 11.85 5.57
C ALA A 205 12.72 10.89 6.75
N ALA A 206 11.66 11.09 7.52
CA ALA A 206 11.27 10.18 8.60
C ALA A 206 10.82 8.81 8.07
N MET A 207 10.12 8.76 6.93
CA MET A 207 9.75 7.50 6.27
C MET A 207 10.97 6.73 5.78
N LEU A 208 11.97 7.42 5.21
CA LEU A 208 13.23 6.80 4.80
C LEU A 208 14.00 6.25 5.99
N ALA A 209 14.07 6.99 7.09
CA ALA A 209 14.70 6.52 8.33
C ALA A 209 13.98 5.28 8.90
N LEU A 210 12.65 5.32 8.94
CA LEU A 210 11.82 4.17 9.33
C LEU A 210 12.10 2.96 8.44
N ALA A 211 12.19 3.16 7.12
CA ALA A 211 12.42 2.10 6.17
C ALA A 211 13.79 1.44 6.36
N GLU A 212 14.82 2.23 6.66
CA GLU A 212 16.17 1.72 6.88
C GLU A 212 16.26 0.92 8.19
N GLN A 213 15.65 1.42 9.27
CA GLN A 213 15.62 0.74 10.58
C GLN A 213 14.89 -0.60 10.55
N ASN A 214 13.87 -0.73 9.70
CA ASN A 214 13.03 -1.92 9.60
C ASN A 214 13.33 -2.74 8.33
N CYS A 215 14.43 -2.48 7.62
CA CYS A 215 14.80 -3.21 6.40
C CYS A 215 13.68 -3.25 5.32
N CYS A 216 12.90 -2.19 5.21
CA CYS A 216 11.80 -2.04 4.26
C CYS A 216 12.33 -1.57 2.90
N ARG A 217 12.63 -2.53 2.02
CA ARG A 217 13.32 -2.24 0.75
C ARG A 217 12.46 -1.42 -0.22
N VAL A 218 11.16 -1.71 -0.28
CA VAL A 218 10.25 -1.03 -1.24
C VAL A 218 10.05 0.41 -0.81
N LEU A 219 9.75 0.63 0.48
CA LEU A 219 9.60 1.96 1.04
C LEU A 219 10.90 2.77 0.93
N LYS A 220 12.05 2.15 1.21
CA LYS A 220 13.37 2.79 1.07
C LYS A 220 13.58 3.27 -0.37
N GLU A 221 13.42 2.40 -1.36
CA GLU A 221 13.64 2.77 -2.76
C GLU A 221 12.71 3.91 -3.17
N ALA A 222 11.41 3.83 -2.86
CA ALA A 222 10.43 4.85 -3.18
C ALA A 222 10.78 6.22 -2.55
N CYS A 223 11.17 6.24 -1.26
CA CYS A 223 11.62 7.45 -0.60
C CYS A 223 12.92 8.01 -1.22
N THR A 224 13.90 7.17 -1.53
CA THR A 224 15.15 7.63 -2.15
C THR A 224 14.93 8.18 -3.55
N GLN A 225 14.06 7.55 -4.35
CA GLN A 225 13.71 8.00 -5.69
C GLN A 225 13.05 9.39 -5.63
N PHE A 226 12.06 9.56 -4.76
CA PHE A 226 11.40 10.86 -4.56
C PHE A 226 12.38 11.96 -4.12
N LEU A 227 13.26 11.66 -3.18
CA LEU A 227 14.27 12.61 -2.69
C LEU A 227 15.39 12.87 -3.70
N SER A 228 15.57 12.02 -4.71
CA SER A 228 16.57 12.22 -5.76
C SER A 228 16.13 13.29 -6.78
N GLU A 229 14.84 13.61 -6.86
CA GLU A 229 14.34 14.63 -7.78
C GLU A 229 14.77 16.06 -7.37
N PRO A 230 15.11 16.93 -8.34
CA PRO A 230 15.48 18.31 -8.08
C PRO A 230 14.39 19.07 -7.32
N GLY A 231 14.77 19.73 -6.21
CA GLY A 231 13.84 20.51 -5.38
C GLY A 231 13.26 19.73 -4.19
N ASN A 232 12.99 18.43 -4.34
CA ASN A 232 12.44 17.60 -3.26
C ASN A 232 13.44 17.44 -2.10
N LEU A 233 14.72 17.18 -2.40
CA LEU A 233 15.77 17.11 -1.38
C LEU A 233 15.90 18.44 -0.62
N LYS A 234 15.90 19.56 -1.34
CA LYS A 234 16.03 20.89 -0.74
C LYS A 234 14.84 21.21 0.16
N ALA A 235 13.63 20.85 -0.25
CA ALA A 235 12.43 20.97 0.57
C ALA A 235 12.49 20.07 1.81
N ALA A 236 12.94 18.82 1.67
CA ALA A 236 13.10 17.89 2.77
C ALA A 236 14.15 18.37 3.79
N MET A 237 15.28 18.92 3.33
CA MET A 237 16.32 19.49 4.21
C MET A 237 15.83 20.67 5.07
N ALA A 238 14.74 21.33 4.67
CA ALA A 238 14.14 22.42 5.43
C ALA A 238 13.16 21.93 6.52
N THR A 239 12.88 20.63 6.60
CA THR A 239 12.00 20.06 7.62
C THR A 239 12.79 19.62 8.85
N SER A 240 12.14 19.65 10.03
CA SER A 240 12.72 19.15 11.28
C SER A 240 13.09 17.66 11.22
N ASP A 241 12.35 16.91 10.40
CA ASP A 241 12.45 15.45 10.33
C ASP A 241 13.74 14.99 9.62
N PHE A 242 14.37 15.88 8.84
CA PHE A 242 15.65 15.60 8.20
C PHE A 242 16.80 15.42 9.20
N GLU A 243 16.70 15.98 10.41
CA GLU A 243 17.68 15.75 11.48
C GLU A 243 17.69 14.30 11.97
N GLN A 244 16.55 13.60 11.92
CA GLN A 244 16.47 12.17 12.24
C GLN A 244 17.24 11.33 11.21
N LEU A 245 17.20 11.73 9.94
CA LEU A 245 17.96 11.08 8.87
C LEU A 245 19.49 11.29 9.06
N LYS A 246 19.92 12.50 9.46
CA LYS A 246 21.33 12.82 9.77
C LYS A 246 21.91 12.00 10.90
N THR A 247 21.13 11.77 11.94
CA THR A 247 21.59 11.11 13.16
C THR A 247 21.49 9.60 13.08
N GLY A 248 20.47 9.06 12.39
CA GLY A 248 20.17 7.63 12.36
C GLY A 248 20.58 6.86 11.11
N CYS A 249 20.79 7.53 9.97
CA CYS A 249 20.73 6.89 8.64
C CYS A 249 21.85 7.35 7.69
N HIS A 250 23.10 7.11 8.09
CA HIS A 250 24.28 7.52 7.32
C HIS A 250 24.35 6.85 5.94
N HIS A 251 23.90 5.60 5.80
CA HIS A 251 23.92 4.89 4.52
C HIS A 251 22.94 5.52 3.52
N ALA A 252 21.68 5.76 3.92
CA ALA A 252 20.70 6.44 3.07
C ALA A 252 21.18 7.83 2.62
N LEU A 253 21.85 8.59 3.50
CA LEU A 253 22.42 9.89 3.14
C LEU A 253 23.51 9.78 2.07
N MET A 254 24.44 8.84 2.22
CA MET A 254 25.50 8.62 1.22
C MET A 254 24.91 8.19 -0.12
N GLU A 255 23.91 7.31 -0.11
CA GLU A 255 23.20 6.85 -1.29
C GLU A 255 22.50 8.01 -2.03
N LEU A 256 21.83 8.91 -1.28
CA LEU A 256 21.22 10.12 -1.83
C LEU A 256 22.26 11.07 -2.46
N VAL A 257 23.39 11.29 -1.79
CA VAL A 257 24.47 12.14 -2.32
C VAL A 257 25.06 11.57 -3.60
N MET A 258 25.26 10.25 -3.67
CA MET A 258 25.73 9.60 -4.91
C MET A 258 24.73 9.72 -6.04
N LYS A 259 23.43 9.46 -5.78
CA LYS A 259 22.38 9.63 -6.79
C LYS A 259 22.33 11.07 -7.33
N GLN A 260 22.44 12.08 -6.47
CA GLN A 260 22.49 13.49 -6.86
C GLN A 260 23.71 13.82 -7.74
N TYR A 261 24.89 13.30 -7.38
CA TYR A 261 26.12 13.50 -8.16
C TYR A 261 26.00 12.92 -9.57
N ILE A 262 25.47 11.70 -9.71
CA ILE A 262 25.26 11.05 -11.01
C ILE A 262 24.29 11.87 -11.88
N THR A 263 23.14 12.28 -11.32
CA THR A 263 22.17 13.08 -12.06
C THR A 263 22.70 14.44 -12.50
N ALA A 264 23.64 15.03 -11.76
CA ALA A 264 24.29 16.29 -12.12
C ALA A 264 25.37 16.14 -13.21
N THR A 265 25.96 14.94 -13.35
CA THR A 265 26.96 14.65 -14.40
C THR A 265 26.35 14.20 -15.73
N GLU A 266 25.09 13.77 -15.74
CA GLU A 266 24.36 13.33 -16.94
C GLU A 266 23.48 14.42 -17.58
N ALA A 267 23.33 15.58 -16.93
CA ALA A 267 22.59 16.75 -17.39
C ALA A 267 23.50 17.80 -18.03
#